data_AF-W7QGH8-F1
#
_entry.id   AF-W7QGH8-F1
#
_cell.length_a   1.000
_cell.length_b   1.000
_cell.length_c   1.000
_cell.angle_alpha   90.00
_cell.angle_beta   90.00
_cell.angle_gamma   90.00
#
_symmetry.space_group_name_H-M   'P 1'
#
loop_
_entity.id
_entity.type
_entity.pdbx_description
1 polymer ?
#
loop_
_entity_poly.entity_id
_entity_poly.type
_entity_poly.pdbx_seq_one_letter_code
_entity_poly.pdbx_strand_id
1 'polypeptide(L)'
;IILVKSKRAGERVLASVTRFLETQLKLLVNTDKSQVVKSTQSKFLGFTFKRGLIKWHDKTLHKFKRQVRILTNRNWGVSMHYQLFKLSQYLRG
;
A
#
# COMPACT_ATOMS: atom_id res chain seq x y z
N ILE A 1 -11.34 2.80 1.14
CA ILE A 1 -10.89 4.21 1.18
C ILE A 1 -12.13 5.10 1.11
N ILE A 2 -12.20 6.21 1.84
CA ILE A 2 -13.31 7.17 1.72
C ILE A 2 -12.76 8.40 1.00
N LEU A 3 -13.35 8.76 -0.14
CA LEU A 3 -12.94 9.92 -0.93
C LEU A 3 -13.89 11.09 -0.67
N VAL A 4 -13.33 12.26 -0.37
CA VAL A 4 -14.08 13.48 -0.05
C VAL A 4 -13.51 14.67 -0.80
N LYS A 5 -14.35 15.67 -1.06
CA LYS A 5 -13.98 16.89 -1.80
C LYS A 5 -13.05 17.81 -1.00
N SER A 6 -13.16 17.86 0.32
CA SER A 6 -12.41 18.78 1.17
C SER A 6 -11.82 18.10 2.41
N LYS A 7 -10.71 18.64 2.91
CA LYS A 7 -10.06 18.15 4.13
C LYS A 7 -11.02 18.18 5.34
N ARG A 8 -11.74 19.29 5.51
CA ARG A 8 -12.75 19.46 6.57
C ARG A 8 -13.86 18.40 6.52
N ALA A 9 -14.34 18.05 5.32
CA ALA A 9 -15.31 16.97 5.17
C ALA A 9 -14.70 15.62 5.58
N GLY A 10 -13.43 15.38 5.24
CA GLY A 10 -12.70 14.17 5.63
C GLY A 10 -12.53 14.04 7.14
N GLU A 11 -12.14 15.11 7.82
CA GLU A 11 -11.99 15.14 9.29
C GLU A 11 -13.33 14.86 9.99
N ARG A 12 -14.42 15.47 9.50
CA ARG A 12 -15.78 15.20 9.99
C ARG A 12 -16.18 13.74 9.80
N VAL A 13 -15.93 13.18 8.62
CA VAL A 13 -16.26 11.78 8.32
C VAL A 13 -15.42 10.83 9.16
N LEU A 14 -14.13 11.09 9.33
CA LEU A 14 -13.25 10.29 10.19
C LEU A 14 -13.79 10.24 11.62
N ALA A 15 -14.11 11.40 12.22
CA ALA A 15 -14.65 11.45 13.57
C ALA A 15 -15.99 10.68 13.71
N SER A 16 -16.87 10.80 12.70
CA SER A 16 -18.16 10.10 12.70
C SER A 16 -17.99 8.59 12.57
N VAL A 17 -17.11 8.13 11.69
CA VAL A 17 -16.86 6.69 11.46
C VAL A 17 -16.18 6.08 12.68
N THR A 18 -15.17 6.76 13.25
CA THR A 18 -14.50 6.30 14.48
C THR A 18 -15.51 6.10 15.60
N ARG A 19 -16.38 7.09 15.85
CA ARG A 19 -17.44 6.96 16.88
C ARG A 19 -18.36 5.78 16.62
N PHE A 20 -18.77 5.55 15.38
CA PHE A 20 -19.64 4.42 15.05
C PHE A 20 -18.95 3.07 15.29
N LEU A 21 -17.69 2.93 14.85
CA LEU A 21 -16.91 1.70 15.03
C LEU A 21 -16.69 1.36 16.51
N GLU A 22 -16.38 2.37 17.33
CA GLU A 22 -16.12 2.18 18.76
C GLU A 22 -17.39 1.93 19.57
N THR A 23 -18.50 2.63 19.27
CA THR A 23 -19.73 2.53 20.08
C THR A 23 -20.61 1.36 19.68
N GLN A 24 -20.82 1.13 18.39
CA GLN A 24 -21.76 0.12 17.89
C GLN A 24 -21.08 -1.23 17.69
N LEU A 25 -19.91 -1.24 17.04
CA LEU A 25 -19.19 -2.46 16.72
C LEU A 25 -18.14 -2.85 17.77
N LYS A 26 -17.84 -1.95 18.72
CA LYS A 26 -16.83 -2.13 19.78
C LYS A 26 -15.44 -2.47 19.22
N LEU A 27 -15.08 -1.86 18.10
CA LEU A 27 -13.78 -2.03 17.44
C LEU A 27 -12.86 -0.84 17.72
N LEU A 28 -11.59 -1.12 18.03
CA LEU A 28 -10.57 -0.08 18.20
C LEU A 28 -10.05 0.39 16.84
N VAL A 29 -10.05 1.70 16.62
CA VAL A 29 -9.50 2.32 15.41
C VAL A 29 -8.02 2.61 15.59
N ASN A 30 -7.19 2.15 14.64
CA ASN A 30 -5.78 2.52 14.61
C ASN A 30 -5.63 3.92 14.00
N THR A 31 -5.36 4.92 14.84
CA THR A 31 -5.20 6.33 14.45
C THR A 31 -3.96 6.58 13.61
N ASP A 32 -2.89 5.82 13.80
CA ASP A 32 -1.64 5.97 13.05
C ASP A 32 -1.81 5.56 11.57
N LYS A 33 -2.70 4.60 11.31
CA LYS A 33 -3.04 4.14 9.96
C LYS A 33 -4.19 4.91 9.33
N SER A 34 -5.08 5.48 10.15
CA SER A 34 -6.33 6.11 9.70
C SER A 34 -6.20 7.63 9.69
N GLN A 35 -5.83 8.19 8.54
CA GLN A 35 -5.54 9.62 8.39
C GLN A 35 -6.25 10.26 7.19
N VAL A 36 -6.59 11.54 7.33
CA VAL A 36 -7.11 12.37 6.25
C VAL A 36 -5.95 12.96 5.46
N VAL A 37 -5.66 12.38 4.29
CA VAL A 37 -4.56 12.81 3.41
C VAL A 37 -5.05 13.11 2.00
N LYS A 38 -4.24 13.87 1.24
CA LYS A 38 -4.47 14.05 -0.19
C LYS A 38 -4.42 12.70 -0.89
N SER A 39 -5.27 12.51 -1.91
CA SER A 39 -5.33 11.27 -2.69
C SER A 39 -3.97 10.85 -3.27
N THR A 40 -3.13 11.83 -3.62
CA THR A 40 -1.76 11.63 -4.14
C THR A 40 -0.79 11.03 -3.13
N GLN A 41 -1.05 11.18 -1.84
CA GLN A 41 -0.22 10.66 -0.75
C GLN A 41 -0.84 9.41 -0.11
N SER A 42 -2.04 9.02 -0.55
CA SER A 42 -2.71 7.83 -0.05
C SER A 42 -2.08 6.56 -0.60
N LYS A 43 -1.88 5.55 0.27
CA LYS A 43 -1.54 4.19 -0.12
C LYS A 43 -2.75 3.30 0.09
N PHE A 44 -3.29 2.71 -0.97
CA PHE A 44 -4.38 1.74 -0.89
C PHE A 44 -4.02 0.49 -1.68
N LEU A 45 -3.95 -0.66 -1.00
CA LEU A 45 -3.61 -1.97 -1.58
C LEU A 45 -2.34 -1.99 -2.45
N GLY A 46 -1.39 -1.09 -2.18
CA GLY A 46 -0.15 -0.97 -2.94
C GLY A 46 -0.16 0.08 -4.06
N PHE A 47 -1.28 0.78 -4.26
CA PHE A 47 -1.48 1.83 -5.25
C PHE A 47 -1.65 3.21 -4.60
N THR A 48 -1.53 4.25 -5.41
CA THR A 48 -1.78 5.66 -5.12
C THR A 48 -2.51 6.33 -6.28
N PHE A 49 -3.18 7.44 -6.03
CA PHE A 49 -3.96 8.19 -7.02
C PHE A 49 -3.25 9.49 -7.37
N LYS A 50 -2.57 9.56 -8.51
CA LYS A 50 -1.83 10.76 -8.94
C LYS A 50 -2.43 11.34 -10.20
N ARG A 51 -2.96 12.57 -10.10
CA ARG A 51 -3.59 13.31 -11.20
C ARG A 51 -4.72 12.51 -11.89
N GLY A 52 -5.58 11.86 -11.10
CA GLY A 52 -6.70 11.06 -11.62
C GLY A 52 -6.33 9.66 -12.14
N LEU A 53 -5.04 9.30 -12.13
CA LEU A 53 -4.56 7.99 -12.56
C LEU A 53 -4.18 7.10 -11.38
N ILE A 54 -4.45 5.81 -11.51
CA ILE A 54 -3.98 4.77 -10.59
C ILE A 54 -2.51 4.50 -10.90
N LYS A 55 -1.65 4.64 -9.89
CA LYS A 55 -0.21 4.36 -9.98
C LYS A 55 0.24 3.45 -8.85
N TRP A 56 1.33 2.72 -9.05
CA TRP A 56 2.00 1.99 -7.97
C TRP A 56 2.50 2.97 -6.92
N HIS A 57 2.25 2.66 -5.64
CA HIS A 57 2.79 3.44 -4.55
C HIS A 57 4.30 3.16 -4.41
N ASP A 58 5.11 4.17 -4.10
CA ASP A 58 6.58 4.07 -4.04
C ASP A 58 7.05 2.94 -3.11
N LYS A 59 6.47 2.81 -1.91
CA LYS A 59 6.71 1.67 -1.00
C LYS A 59 6.52 0.29 -1.66
N THR A 60 5.55 0.13 -2.55
CA THR A 60 5.31 -1.14 -3.26
C THR A 60 6.41 -1.38 -4.29
N LEU A 61 6.77 -0.34 -5.05
CA LEU A 61 7.89 -0.40 -6.00
C LEU A 61 9.22 -0.73 -5.30
N HIS A 62 9.49 -0.13 -4.14
CA HIS A 62 10.68 -0.45 -3.35
C HIS A 62 10.67 -1.89 -2.86
N LYS A 63 9.52 -2.41 -2.39
CA LYS A 63 9.39 -3.82 -1.99
C LYS A 63 9.66 -4.76 -3.16
N PHE A 64 9.12 -4.44 -4.34
CA PHE A 64 9.36 -5.19 -5.57
C PHE A 64 10.86 -5.19 -5.95
N LYS A 65 11.49 -4.02 -6.02
CA LYS A 65 12.93 -3.89 -6.32
C LYS A 65 13.79 -4.65 -5.32
N ARG A 66 13.43 -4.63 -4.04
CA ARG A 66 14.12 -5.40 -3.00
C ARG A 66 14.00 -6.90 -3.25
N GLN A 67 12.82 -7.40 -3.60
CA GLN A 67 12.62 -8.82 -3.88
C GLN A 67 13.42 -9.27 -5.11
N VAL A 68 13.42 -8.47 -6.17
CA VAL A 68 14.25 -8.72 -7.35
C VAL A 68 15.72 -8.80 -6.96
N ARG A 69 16.23 -7.85 -6.15
CA ARG A 69 17.63 -7.88 -5.68
C ARG A 69 17.99 -9.13 -4.89
N ILE A 70 17.08 -9.63 -4.05
CA ILE A 70 17.27 -10.87 -3.29
C ILE A 70 17.36 -12.06 -4.26
N LEU A 71 16.44 -12.14 -5.22
CA LEU A 71 16.42 -13.21 -6.22
C LEU A 71 17.59 -13.14 -7.21
N THR A 72 18.18 -11.96 -7.40
CA THR A 72 19.36 -11.79 -8.26
C THR A 72 20.67 -11.66 -7.48
N ASN A 73 20.69 -12.11 -6.22
CA ASN A 73 21.87 -11.99 -5.36
C ASN A 73 22.99 -12.94 -5.84
N ARG A 74 24.19 -12.39 -6.03
CA ARG A 74 25.38 -13.14 -6.45
C ARG A 74 25.86 -14.16 -5.40
N ASN A 75 25.55 -13.91 -4.12
CA ASN A 75 25.97 -14.77 -3.02
C ASN A 75 24.94 -15.87 -2.69
N TRP A 76 23.94 -16.10 -3.54
CA TRP A 76 22.86 -17.06 -3.27
C TRP A 76 23.29 -18.53 -3.41
N GLY A 77 24.32 -18.82 -4.21
CA GLY A 77 24.86 -20.19 -4.34
C GLY A 77 23.97 -21.15 -5.14
N VAL A 78 23.07 -20.65 -5.98
CA VAL A 78 22.20 -21.47 -6.86
C VAL A 78 22.64 -21.39 -8.31
N SER A 79 22.23 -22.37 -9.13
CA SER A 79 22.51 -22.33 -10.58
C SER A 79 21.79 -21.16 -11.24
N MET A 80 22.41 -20.60 -12.29
CA MET A 80 21.83 -19.48 -13.05
C MET A 80 20.45 -19.83 -13.63
N HIS A 81 20.24 -21.06 -14.07
CA HIS A 81 18.95 -21.52 -14.58
C HIS A 81 17.85 -21.44 -13.51
N TYR A 82 18.16 -21.93 -12.30
CA TYR A 82 17.23 -21.87 -11.17
C TYR A 82 16.93 -20.42 -10.74
N GLN A 83 17.96 -19.58 -10.73
CA GLN A 83 17.81 -18.15 -10.43
C GLN A 83 16.85 -17.45 -11.40
N LEU A 84 17.02 -17.70 -12.71
CA LEU A 84 16.15 -17.16 -13.75
C LEU A 84 14.72 -17.69 -13.63
N PHE A 85 14.56 -18.99 -13.33
CA PHE A 85 13.25 -19.60 -13.09
C PHE A 85 12.52 -18.91 -11.92
N LYS A 86 13.19 -18.74 -10.77
CA LYS A 86 12.60 -18.09 -9.59
C LYS A 86 12.27 -16.62 -9.82
N LEU A 87 13.14 -15.90 -10.53
CA LEU A 87 12.84 -14.53 -10.93
C LEU A 87 11.61 -14.47 -11.85
N SER A 88 11.53 -15.35 -12.84
CA SER A 88 10.38 -15.38 -13.77
C SER A 88 9.08 -15.73 -13.05
N GLN A 89 9.10 -16.68 -12.11
CA GLN A 89 7.95 -17.01 -11.26
C GLN A 89 7.47 -15.78 -10.49
N TYR A 90 8.38 -15.01 -9.89
CA TYR A 90 8.02 -13.79 -9.16
C TYR A 90 7.48 -12.67 -10.06
N LEU A 91 8.02 -12.52 -11.27
CA LEU A 91 7.59 -11.47 -12.21
C LEU A 91 6.22 -11.74 -12.82
N ARG A 92 5.83 -13.00 -13.00
CA ARG A 92 4.51 -13.37 -13.52
C ARG A 92 3.39 -13.16 -12.51
N GLY A 93 3.73 -13.18 -11.21
CA GLY A 93 2.76 -13.11 -10.11
C GLY A 93 2.42 -14.49 -9.58
#